data_AF-A0A326UHQ6-F1
#
_entry.id   AF-A0A326UHQ6-F1
#
_cell.length_a   1.000
_cell.length_b   1.000
_cell.length_c   1.000
_cell.angle_alpha   90.00
_cell.angle_beta   90.00
_cell.angle_gamma   90.00
#
_symmetry.space_group_name_H-M   'P 1'
#
loop_
_entity.id
_entity.type
_entity.pdbx_description
1 polymer ?
#
loop_
_entity_poly.entity_id
_entity_poly.type
_entity_poly.pdbx_seq_one_letter_code
_entity_poly.pdbx_strand_id
1 'polypeptide(L)'
;MNQPEELLFLHYAALATTAQERLQLLATISALFNRPPGLYDGTALGLSPGAWPQLCVWLQHNPSPFWTLEQQSIRIHRACQKHVIIGTGQLIEDLHFSSPSRPSFDDVWQAASRFIQQNIEGISHDQKAEA
;
A
#
# COMPACT_ATOMS: atom_id res chain seq x y z
N MET A 1 31.43 7.10 3.75
CA MET A 1 30.15 7.68 3.32
C MET A 1 29.13 6.55 3.35
N ASN A 2 28.29 6.52 4.37
CA ASN A 2 27.26 5.49 4.52
C ASN A 2 26.21 5.72 3.43
N GLN A 3 26.02 4.75 2.54
CA GLN A 3 24.97 4.81 1.53
C GLN A 3 23.61 5.02 2.22
N PRO A 4 22.64 5.71 1.59
CA PRO A 4 21.27 5.76 2.07
C PRO A 4 20.63 4.40 1.82
N GLU A 5 21.08 3.36 2.53
CA GLU A 5 20.63 1.98 2.34
C GLU A 5 19.17 1.77 2.77
N GLU A 6 18.47 2.78 3.26
CA GLU A 6 17.15 2.63 3.89
C GLU A 6 15.97 3.06 3.02
N LEU A 7 16.17 3.44 1.75
CA LEU A 7 15.12 4.02 0.92
C LEU A 7 14.88 3.21 -0.35
N LEU A 8 13.62 2.84 -0.58
CA LEU A 8 13.15 2.34 -1.88
C LEU A 8 12.65 3.51 -2.73
N PHE A 9 13.16 3.64 -3.95
CA PHE A 9 12.66 4.61 -4.93
C PHE A 9 11.76 3.90 -5.95
N LEU A 10 10.56 4.41 -6.14
CA LEU A 10 9.58 3.88 -7.09
C LEU A 10 9.24 4.96 -8.12
N HIS A 11 9.73 4.79 -9.34
CA HIS A 11 9.37 5.65 -10.47
C HIS A 11 8.00 5.22 -11.01
N TYR A 12 6.94 5.90 -10.58
CA TYR A 12 5.56 5.50 -10.84
C TYR A 12 5.25 5.34 -12.33
N ALA A 13 5.69 6.30 -13.16
CA ALA A 13 5.49 6.26 -14.61
C ALA A 13 6.18 5.08 -15.29
N ALA A 14 7.21 4.50 -14.67
CA ALA A 14 7.94 3.34 -15.19
C ALA A 14 7.34 2.00 -14.76
N LEU A 15 6.32 1.98 -13.90
CA LEU A 15 5.70 0.74 -13.42
C LEU A 15 4.97 -0.01 -14.54
N ALA A 16 4.26 0.71 -15.41
CA ALA A 16 3.52 0.15 -16.54
C ALA A 16 3.10 1.26 -17.53
N THR A 17 2.63 0.85 -18.70
CA THR A 17 2.22 1.76 -19.77
C THR A 17 0.82 2.33 -19.54
N THR A 18 -0.10 1.56 -18.96
CA THR A 18 -1.47 2.01 -18.69
C THR A 18 -1.67 2.43 -17.23
N ALA A 19 -2.62 3.33 -16.98
CA ALA A 19 -2.95 3.82 -15.64
C ALA A 19 -3.39 2.69 -14.70
N GLN A 20 -4.28 1.82 -15.20
CA GLN A 20 -4.78 0.68 -14.43
C GLN A 20 -3.65 -0.27 -14.01
N GLU A 21 -2.76 -0.63 -14.92
CA GLU A 21 -1.63 -1.50 -14.62
C GLU A 21 -0.65 -0.84 -13.64
N ARG A 22 -0.38 0.47 -13.78
CA ARG A 22 0.48 1.19 -12.83
C ARG A 22 -0.07 1.15 -11.42
N LEU A 23 -1.37 1.42 -11.26
CA LEU A 23 -2.04 1.38 -9.96
C LEU A 23 -2.06 -0.04 -9.38
N GLN A 24 -2.39 -1.04 -10.20
CA GLN A 24 -2.42 -2.44 -9.77
C GLN A 24 -1.04 -2.93 -9.34
N LEU A 25 0.01 -2.59 -10.10
CA LEU A 25 1.37 -2.98 -9.75
C LEU A 25 1.86 -2.22 -8.51
N LEU A 26 1.55 -0.93 -8.36
CA LEU A 26 1.87 -0.17 -7.14
C LEU A 26 1.20 -0.80 -5.90
N ALA A 27 -0.09 -1.15 -6.00
CA ALA A 27 -0.81 -1.83 -4.93
C ALA A 27 -0.17 -3.20 -4.60
N THR A 28 0.23 -3.95 -5.63
CA THR A 28 0.89 -5.26 -5.47
C THR A 28 2.24 -5.12 -4.78
N ILE A 29 3.08 -4.16 -5.20
CA ILE A 29 4.38 -3.87 -4.56
C ILE A 29 4.17 -3.44 -3.11
N SER A 30 3.12 -2.67 -2.83
CA SER A 30 2.82 -2.18 -1.48
C SER A 30 2.57 -3.31 -0.47
N ALA A 31 2.20 -4.51 -0.92
CA ALA A 31 2.04 -5.68 -0.07
C ALA A 31 3.34 -6.12 0.61
N LEU A 32 4.51 -5.71 0.08
CA LEU A 32 5.83 -5.97 0.65
C LEU A 32 6.25 -4.92 1.68
N PHE A 33 5.63 -3.73 1.70
CA PHE A 33 6.03 -2.65 2.59
C PHE A 33 5.74 -3.01 4.04
N ASN A 34 6.65 -2.62 4.94
CA ASN A 34 6.55 -2.88 6.38
C ASN A 34 6.40 -4.35 6.79
N ARG A 35 6.52 -5.31 5.86
CA ARG A 35 6.49 -6.73 6.20
C ARG A 35 7.72 -7.10 7.02
N PRO A 36 7.56 -7.88 8.11
CA PRO A 36 8.70 -8.32 8.89
C PRO A 36 9.56 -9.30 8.06
N PRO A 37 10.84 -9.46 8.41
CA PRO A 37 11.71 -10.45 7.80
C PRO A 37 11.07 -11.84 7.81
N GLY A 38 11.18 -12.56 6.70
CA GLY A 38 10.51 -13.84 6.53
C GLY A 38 10.43 -14.28 5.08
N LEU A 39 9.82 -15.45 4.88
CA LEU A 39 9.58 -16.02 3.56
C LEU A 39 8.09 -15.92 3.25
N TYR A 40 7.75 -15.36 2.10
CA TYR A 40 6.36 -15.11 1.70
C TYR A 40 6.10 -15.62 0.30
N ASP A 41 4.96 -16.27 0.11
CA ASP A 41 4.38 -16.52 -1.22
C ASP A 41 3.25 -15.51 -1.51
N GLY A 42 2.61 -15.63 -2.67
CA GLY A 42 1.51 -14.74 -3.05
C GLY A 42 0.34 -14.77 -2.05
N THR A 43 0.01 -15.96 -1.52
CA THR A 43 -1.08 -16.15 -0.57
C THR A 43 -0.77 -15.47 0.77
N ALA A 44 0.43 -15.63 1.30
CA ALA A 44 0.89 -15.03 2.55
C ALA A 44 0.95 -13.49 2.47
N LEU A 45 1.13 -12.93 1.27
CA LEU A 45 1.06 -11.50 1.01
C LEU A 45 -0.37 -10.98 0.80
N GLY A 46 -1.37 -11.87 0.71
CA GLY A 46 -2.76 -11.52 0.41
C GLY A 46 -2.97 -11.09 -1.05
N LEU A 47 -2.11 -11.55 -1.96
CA LEU A 47 -2.17 -11.20 -3.38
C LEU A 47 -3.16 -12.08 -4.12
N SER A 48 -3.82 -11.50 -5.13
CA SER A 48 -4.63 -12.27 -6.06
C SER A 48 -3.72 -13.15 -6.96
N PRO A 49 -4.25 -14.26 -7.52
CA PRO A 49 -3.45 -15.16 -8.36
C PRO A 49 -2.75 -14.48 -9.54
N GLY A 50 -3.36 -13.43 -10.11
CA GLY A 50 -2.76 -12.66 -11.21
C GLY A 50 -1.71 -11.65 -10.77
N ALA A 51 -1.73 -11.22 -9.51
CA ALA A 51 -0.80 -10.21 -9.00
C ALA A 51 0.58 -10.82 -8.66
N TRP A 52 0.64 -12.07 -8.21
CA TRP A 52 1.90 -12.72 -7.86
C TRP A 52 2.92 -12.78 -9.01
N PRO A 53 2.57 -13.26 -10.22
CA PRO A 53 3.50 -13.26 -11.35
C PRO A 53 3.99 -11.85 -11.72
N GLN A 54 3.11 -10.84 -11.66
CA GLN A 54 3.48 -9.45 -11.93
C GLN A 54 4.50 -8.92 -10.93
N LEU A 55 4.32 -9.24 -9.64
CA LEU A 55 5.28 -8.88 -8.60
C LEU A 55 6.64 -9.53 -8.82
N CYS A 56 6.66 -10.83 -9.12
CA CYS A 56 7.90 -11.56 -9.38
C CYS A 56 8.67 -10.97 -10.56
N VAL A 57 7.99 -10.67 -11.66
CA VAL A 57 8.60 -10.01 -12.83
C VAL A 57 9.16 -8.64 -12.45
N TRP A 58 8.40 -7.83 -11.70
CA TRP A 58 8.88 -6.52 -11.28
C TRP A 58 10.15 -6.63 -10.41
N LEU A 59 10.18 -7.56 -9.45
CA LEU A 59 11.32 -7.80 -8.57
C LEU A 59 12.59 -8.26 -9.30
N GLN A 60 12.44 -9.02 -10.39
CA GLN A 60 13.58 -9.42 -11.23
C GLN A 60 14.26 -8.21 -11.88
N HIS A 61 13.48 -7.20 -12.26
CA HIS A 61 13.98 -5.98 -12.90
C HIS A 61 14.34 -4.87 -11.91
N ASN A 62 13.88 -4.98 -10.65
CA ASN A 62 14.04 -3.96 -9.61
C ASN A 62 14.67 -4.59 -8.36
N PRO A 63 15.97 -4.98 -8.43
CA PRO A 63 16.67 -5.53 -7.29
C PRO A 63 16.74 -4.51 -6.16
N SER A 64 16.63 -4.99 -4.92
CA SER A 64 16.56 -4.15 -3.74
C SER A 64 17.17 -4.90 -2.56
N PRO A 65 17.78 -4.18 -1.59
CA PRO A 65 18.36 -4.80 -0.40
C PRO A 65 17.29 -5.27 0.61
N PHE A 66 16.01 -4.95 0.41
CA PHE A 66 14.93 -5.35 1.31
C PHE A 66 14.49 -6.79 1.07
N TRP A 67 14.63 -7.31 -0.15
CA TRP A 67 14.06 -8.59 -0.56
C TRP A 67 14.86 -9.29 -1.66
N THR A 68 14.74 -10.60 -1.70
CA THR A 68 15.25 -11.44 -2.78
C THR A 68 14.15 -12.36 -3.27
N LEU A 69 14.02 -12.47 -4.59
CA LEU A 69 13.14 -13.43 -5.22
C LEU A 69 13.79 -14.82 -5.20
N GLU A 70 13.10 -15.78 -4.60
CA GLU A 70 13.40 -17.21 -4.66
C GLU A 70 12.42 -17.89 -5.63
N GLN A 71 12.62 -19.19 -5.92
CA GLN A 71 11.87 -19.89 -6.97
C GLN A 71 10.34 -19.79 -6.86
N GLN A 72 9.79 -19.82 -5.64
CA GLN A 72 8.34 -19.77 -5.38
C GLN A 72 7.95 -18.82 -4.26
N SER A 73 8.88 -17.95 -3.84
CA SER A 73 8.72 -17.12 -2.67
C SER A 73 9.58 -15.87 -2.76
N ILE A 74 9.26 -14.89 -1.92
CA ILE A 74 10.06 -13.70 -1.70
C ILE A 74 10.61 -13.78 -0.29
N ARG A 75 11.94 -13.77 -0.15
CA ARG A 75 12.59 -13.61 1.14
C ARG A 75 12.72 -12.12 1.44
N ILE A 76 12.11 -11.68 2.52
CA ILE A 76 12.29 -10.33 3.07
C ILE A 76 13.40 -10.39 4.11
N HIS A 77 14.47 -9.63 3.90
CA HIS A 77 15.62 -9.57 4.80
C HIS A 77 15.40 -8.54 5.90
N ARG A 78 14.73 -7.45 5.57
CA ARG A 78 14.40 -6.33 6.47
C ARG A 78 13.18 -5.59 5.96
N ALA A 79 12.44 -4.97 6.89
CA ALA A 79 11.24 -4.22 6.54
C ALA A 79 11.59 -2.96 5.72
N CYS A 80 10.92 -2.79 4.58
CA CYS A 80 10.97 -1.55 3.81
C CYS A 80 10.00 -0.53 4.43
N GLN A 81 10.52 0.31 5.34
CA GLN A 81 9.72 1.31 6.06
C GLN A 81 9.70 2.68 5.37
N LYS A 82 10.76 3.01 4.64
CA LYS A 82 10.90 4.30 3.96
C LYS A 82 10.92 4.06 2.45
N HIS A 83 9.99 4.70 1.75
CA HIS A 83 9.89 4.62 0.30
C HIS A 83 9.51 5.98 -0.27
N VAL A 84 10.02 6.29 -1.46
CA VAL A 84 9.76 7.52 -2.19
C VAL A 84 9.13 7.15 -3.52
N ILE A 85 7.93 7.66 -3.76
CA ILE A 85 7.27 7.55 -5.06
C ILE A 85 7.62 8.79 -5.88
N ILE A 86 8.28 8.58 -7.01
CA ILE A 86 8.67 9.61 -7.98
C ILE A 86 7.63 9.61 -9.10
N GLY A 87 7.18 10.80 -9.50
CA GLY A 87 6.11 10.96 -10.50
C GLY A 87 4.70 11.01 -9.89
N THR A 88 4.57 11.64 -8.73
CA THR A 88 3.30 11.76 -7.99
C THR A 88 2.20 12.50 -8.78
N GLY A 89 2.54 13.38 -9.72
CA GLY A 89 1.56 14.01 -10.62
C GLY A 89 0.78 12.97 -11.44
N GLN A 90 1.50 12.04 -12.10
CA GLN A 90 0.88 10.96 -12.86
C GLN A 90 0.07 10.01 -11.96
N LEU A 91 0.56 9.72 -10.75
CA LEU A 91 -0.19 8.92 -9.78
C LEU A 91 -1.52 9.59 -9.42
N ILE A 92 -1.50 10.91 -9.17
CA ILE A 92 -2.70 11.67 -8.86
C ILE A 92 -3.67 11.63 -10.05
N GLU A 93 -3.19 11.85 -11.28
CA GLU A 93 -4.02 11.76 -12.49
C GLU A 93 -4.68 10.38 -12.62
N ASP A 94 -3.89 9.30 -12.53
CA ASP A 94 -4.38 7.93 -12.66
C ASP A 94 -5.42 7.59 -11.58
N LEU A 95 -5.22 8.07 -10.35
CA LEU A 95 -6.19 7.93 -9.25
C LEU A 95 -7.51 8.67 -9.54
N HIS A 96 -7.44 9.88 -10.12
CA HIS A 96 -8.64 10.62 -10.51
C HIS A 96 -9.44 9.90 -11.60
N PHE A 97 -8.77 9.28 -12.58
CA PHE A 97 -9.45 8.51 -13.63
C PHE A 97 -10.02 7.18 -13.14
N SER A 98 -9.39 6.56 -12.15
CA SER A 98 -9.80 5.25 -11.62
C SER A 98 -10.95 5.32 -10.61
N SER A 99 -11.28 6.53 -10.14
CA SER A 99 -12.40 6.77 -9.22
C SER A 99 -13.38 7.76 -9.85
N PRO A 100 -14.28 7.31 -10.76
CA PRO A 100 -15.29 8.19 -11.36
C PRO A 100 -16.30 8.74 -10.34
N SER A 101 -16.36 8.12 -9.15
CA SER A 101 -17.16 8.56 -8.02
C SER A 101 -16.25 9.05 -6.90
N ARG A 102 -15.97 10.35 -6.84
CA ARG A 102 -15.63 10.94 -5.53
C ARG A 102 -16.78 10.59 -4.58
N PRO A 103 -16.53 10.06 -3.36
CA PRO A 103 -17.51 10.23 -2.30
C PRO A 103 -17.76 11.73 -2.21
N SER A 104 -19.03 12.12 -2.27
CA SER A 104 -19.40 13.51 -2.08
C SER A 104 -18.86 13.98 -0.72
N PHE A 105 -18.68 15.29 -0.56
CA PHE A 105 -18.37 15.83 0.76
C PHE A 105 -19.37 15.33 1.81
N ASP A 106 -20.62 15.11 1.41
CA ASP A 106 -21.67 14.56 2.25
C ASP A 106 -21.41 13.11 2.68
N ASP A 107 -20.86 12.26 1.81
CA ASP A 107 -20.51 10.88 2.15
C ASP A 107 -19.38 10.83 3.20
N VAL A 108 -18.38 11.70 3.04
CA VAL A 108 -17.27 11.84 3.99
C VAL A 108 -17.78 12.41 5.32
N TRP A 109 -18.66 13.42 5.26
CA TRP A 109 -19.26 14.04 6.43
C TRP A 109 -20.17 13.07 7.19
N GLN A 110 -20.95 12.23 6.50
CA GLN A 110 -21.77 11.20 7.14
C GLN A 110 -20.94 10.08 7.76
N ALA A 111 -19.83 9.68 7.13
CA ALA A 111 -18.91 8.71 7.72
C ALA A 111 -18.27 9.26 9.01
N ALA A 112 -17.81 10.52 8.99
CA ALA A 112 -17.27 11.19 10.16
C ALA A 112 -18.32 11.38 11.27
N SER A 113 -19.54 11.77 10.92
CA SER A 113 -20.63 11.96 11.88
C SER A 113 -21.03 10.66 12.58
N ARG A 114 -21.11 9.54 11.85
CA ARG A 114 -21.35 8.22 12.44
C ARG A 114 -20.25 7.79 13.39
N PHE A 115 -18.99 8.02 13.03
CA PHE A 115 -17.85 7.74 13.90
C PHE A 115 -17.91 8.56 15.20
N ILE A 116 -18.27 9.84 15.11
CA ILE A 116 -18.43 10.73 16.27
C ILE A 116 -19.59 10.25 17.15
N GLN A 117 -20.76 9.95 16.59
CA GLN A 117 -21.91 9.44 17.36
C GLN A 117 -21.55 8.14 18.10
N GLN A 118 -20.92 7.19 17.42
CA GLN A 118 -20.56 5.90 18.00
C GLN A 118 -19.51 6.01 19.12
N ASN A 119 -18.60 6.98 19.04
CA ASN A 119 -17.50 7.12 20.01
C ASN A 119 -17.75 8.18 21.10
N ILE A 120 -18.66 9.12 20.90
CA ILE A 120 -19.00 10.15 21.89
C ILE A 120 -20.19 9.72 22.76
N GLU A 121 -21.16 8.97 22.23
CA GLU A 121 -22.28 8.45 23.06
C GLU A 121 -21.82 7.36 24.04
N GLY A 122 -20.72 6.66 23.74
CA GLY A 122 -20.06 5.73 24.68
C GLY A 122 -19.44 6.41 25.90
N ILE A 123 -19.09 7.70 25.81
CA ILE A 123 -18.47 8.46 26.91
C ILE A 123 -19.54 9.01 27.88
N SER A 124 -20.78 9.23 27.40
CA SER A 124 -21.86 9.76 28.23
C SER A 124 -22.54 8.69 29.12
N HIS A 125 -22.32 7.40 28.86
CA HIS A 125 -22.92 6.33 29.67
C HIS A 125 -22.06 5.90 30.86
N ASP A 126 -20.74 6.11 30.83
CA ASP A 126 -19.86 5.80 31.96
C ASP A 126 -19.91 6.86 33.08
N GLN A 127 -20.31 8.11 32.79
CA GLN A 127 -20.41 9.16 33.82
C GLN A 127 -21.67 9.08 34.71
N LYS A 128 -22.60 8.15 34.45
CA LYS A 128 -23.78 7.91 35.31
C LYS A 128 -23.65 6.70 36.24
N ALA A 129 -22.55 5.96 36.17
CA ALA A 129 -22.31 4.81 37.05
C ALA A 129 -21.55 5.16 38.36
N GLU A 130 -21.08 6.41 38.52
CA GLU A 130 -20.36 6.88 39.72
C GLU A 130 -21.00 8.13 40.36
N ALA A 131 -22.34 8.17 40.44
CA ALA A 131 -23.06 9.17 41.26
C ALA A 131 -24.10 8.48 42.17
#